data_AF-A0ABC9NWQ9-F1
#
_entry.id   AF-A0ABC9NWQ9-F1
#
_cell.length_a   1.000
_cell.length_b   1.000
_cell.length_c   1.000
_cell.angle_alpha   90.00
_cell.angle_beta   90.00
_cell.angle_gamma   90.00
#
_symmetry.space_group_name_H-M   'P 1'
#
loop_
_entity.id
_entity.type
_entity.pdbx_description
1 polymer ?
#
loop_
_entity_poly.entity_id
_entity_poly.type
_entity_poly.pdbx_seq_one_letter_code
_entity_poly.pdbx_strand_id
1 'polypeptide(L)'
;MSLFICRNIFYNSSYKEIFPLIQENKIWLGCKFGDMAFRVPDHYEPRATRFWIDESGQKWRSLGTICWYTNLDHEKRHEELILYKNYYGNEEDYPKYDNYDAVNVNKVTDIPKDYFENMAVPITYVDKHNPDQFEIVNANDIRTNHDAPQKSHGLIKDKDAVITTKKSLTTKDEENYALTDRQTDRQTDRQTDRQTDALLMRELLSDARCNGIMGVPITFLDKYNPDQFIIVGLDRYVPDNPKCGHRLKVGGRETYARILIKRKV
;
A
#
# COMPACT_ATOMS: atom_id res chain seq x y z
N MET A 1 14.33 -23.37 -5.70
CA MET A 1 14.00 -21.94 -5.79
C MET A 1 12.66 -21.87 -6.51
N SER A 2 11.56 -21.64 -5.79
CA SER A 2 10.22 -21.74 -6.36
C SER A 2 9.62 -20.35 -6.45
N LEU A 3 9.59 -19.81 -7.66
CA LEU A 3 9.02 -18.51 -7.97
C LEU A 3 7.73 -18.74 -8.76
N PHE A 4 6.59 -18.37 -8.20
CA PHE A 4 5.28 -18.59 -8.82
C PHE A 4 4.70 -17.26 -9.32
N ILE A 5 4.31 -17.20 -10.60
CA ILE A 5 3.63 -16.04 -11.19
C ILE A 5 2.16 -16.10 -10.81
N CYS A 6 1.67 -15.06 -10.16
CA CYS A 6 0.25 -14.92 -9.88
C CYS A 6 -0.33 -13.69 -10.57
N ARG A 7 -1.33 -13.94 -11.42
CA ARG A 7 -2.14 -12.90 -12.02
C ARG A 7 -3.17 -12.43 -10.99
N ASN A 8 -3.23 -11.13 -10.75
CA ASN A 8 -4.17 -10.45 -9.86
C ASN A 8 -3.89 -10.67 -8.36
N ILE A 9 -3.09 -9.77 -7.78
CA ILE A 9 -2.53 -9.81 -6.42
C ILE A 9 -3.58 -10.09 -5.34
N PHE A 10 -4.67 -9.32 -5.33
CA PHE A 10 -5.66 -9.36 -4.24
C PHE A 10 -6.57 -10.59 -4.30
N TYR A 11 -6.93 -11.04 -5.50
CA TYR A 11 -7.73 -12.24 -5.66
C TYR A 11 -6.91 -13.49 -5.31
N ASN A 12 -5.61 -13.49 -5.63
CA ASN A 12 -4.78 -14.68 -5.49
C ASN A 12 -4.39 -15.00 -4.05
N SER A 13 -4.05 -13.98 -3.26
CA SER A 13 -3.74 -14.15 -1.83
C SER A 13 -4.91 -14.71 -1.03
N SER A 14 -6.15 -14.67 -1.56
CA SER A 14 -7.35 -15.23 -0.93
C SER A 14 -7.70 -16.64 -1.42
N TYR A 15 -6.94 -17.22 -2.35
CA TYR A 15 -7.17 -18.59 -2.81
C TYR A 15 -6.89 -19.60 -1.71
N LYS A 16 -7.71 -20.66 -1.71
CA LYS A 16 -7.70 -21.72 -0.70
C LYS A 16 -6.35 -22.43 -0.62
N GLU A 17 -5.64 -22.48 -1.73
CA GLU A 17 -4.36 -23.17 -1.89
C GLU A 17 -3.16 -22.29 -1.53
N ILE A 18 -3.32 -20.96 -1.57
CA ILE A 18 -2.22 -20.00 -1.43
C ILE A 18 -2.20 -19.37 -0.05
N PHE A 19 -3.35 -18.94 0.47
CA PHE A 19 -3.42 -18.27 1.77
C PHE A 19 -2.81 -19.12 2.91
N PRO A 20 -3.08 -20.44 3.04
CA PRO A 20 -2.45 -21.25 4.08
C PRO A 20 -0.92 -21.24 4.00
N LEU A 21 -0.34 -21.18 2.79
CA LEU A 21 1.11 -21.11 2.62
C LEU A 21 1.69 -19.75 3.05
N ILE A 22 0.93 -18.67 2.87
CA ILE A 22 1.31 -17.34 3.36
C ILE A 22 1.20 -17.30 4.88
N GLN A 23 0.09 -17.80 5.43
CA GLN A 23 -0.16 -17.88 6.88
C GLN A 23 0.90 -18.72 7.59
N GLU A 24 1.26 -19.88 7.05
CA GLU A 24 2.34 -20.73 7.56
C GLU A 24 3.75 -20.21 7.22
N ASN A 25 3.85 -19.00 6.66
CA ASN A 25 5.09 -18.32 6.31
C ASN A 25 6.02 -19.17 5.39
N LYS A 26 5.43 -19.98 4.50
CA LYS A 26 6.14 -20.80 3.51
C LYS A 26 6.42 -20.06 2.21
N ILE A 27 5.55 -19.10 1.86
CA ILE A 27 5.69 -18.22 0.68
C ILE A 27 5.25 -16.79 1.04
N TRP A 28 5.77 -15.81 0.32
CA TRP A 28 5.42 -14.40 0.46
C TRP A 28 5.47 -13.66 -0.87
N LEU A 29 4.92 -12.45 -0.91
CA LEU A 29 4.97 -11.58 -2.08
C LEU A 29 6.40 -11.12 -2.34
N GLY A 30 6.86 -11.25 -3.58
CA GLY A 30 8.16 -10.75 -4.02
C GLY A 30 8.19 -9.23 -4.22
N CYS A 31 9.40 -8.67 -4.37
CA CYS A 31 9.60 -7.21 -4.41
C CYS A 31 8.98 -6.49 -5.61
N LYS A 32 8.73 -7.19 -6.73
CA LYS A 32 8.25 -6.57 -7.97
C LYS A 32 6.77 -6.87 -8.20
N PHE A 33 6.00 -5.81 -8.38
CA PHE A 33 4.59 -5.81 -8.75
C PHE A 33 4.38 -4.99 -10.03
N GLY A 34 3.31 -5.30 -10.77
CA GLY A 34 2.85 -4.48 -11.89
C GLY A 34 3.06 -5.14 -13.25
N ASP A 35 3.50 -4.36 -14.23
CA ASP A 35 3.70 -4.81 -15.60
C ASP A 35 4.99 -5.63 -15.72
N MET A 36 4.85 -6.90 -16.06
CA MET A 36 5.97 -7.84 -16.12
C MET A 36 6.02 -8.51 -17.47
N ALA A 37 7.18 -8.42 -18.12
CA ALA A 37 7.47 -9.06 -19.40
C ALA A 37 8.01 -10.47 -19.18
N PHE A 38 7.52 -11.42 -19.97
CA PHE A 38 8.01 -12.79 -19.99
C PHE A 38 8.15 -13.28 -21.43
N ARG A 39 9.11 -14.17 -21.62
CA ARG A 39 9.27 -14.91 -22.87
C ARG A 39 8.09 -15.84 -23.05
N VAL A 40 7.53 -15.88 -24.24
CA VAL A 40 6.48 -16.83 -24.62
C VAL A 40 7.01 -17.79 -25.68
N PRO A 41 6.50 -19.04 -25.72
CA PRO A 41 6.92 -20.01 -26.73
C PRO A 41 6.64 -19.54 -28.17
N ASP A 42 7.33 -20.12 -29.14
CA ASP A 42 7.18 -19.76 -30.55
C ASP A 42 5.77 -20.04 -31.09
N HIS A 43 5.07 -21.03 -30.54
CA HIS A 43 3.68 -21.34 -30.89
C HIS A 43 2.67 -20.36 -30.27
N TYR A 44 3.11 -19.40 -29.45
CA TYR A 44 2.23 -18.43 -28.83
C TYR A 44 1.68 -17.43 -29.86
N GLU A 45 0.35 -17.31 -29.90
CA GLU A 45 -0.35 -16.45 -30.85
C GLU A 45 -0.13 -14.96 -30.52
N PRO A 46 0.19 -14.11 -31.52
CA PRO A 46 0.29 -12.68 -31.33
C PRO A 46 -1.01 -12.10 -30.76
N ARG A 47 -0.88 -11.14 -29.84
CA ARG A 47 -2.02 -10.38 -29.31
C ARG A 47 -1.86 -8.91 -29.67
N ALA A 48 -3.00 -8.23 -29.85
CA ALA A 48 -3.02 -6.81 -30.21
C ALA A 48 -2.38 -5.90 -29.14
N THR A 49 -2.34 -6.34 -27.88
CA THR A 49 -1.77 -5.57 -26.78
C THR A 49 -0.77 -6.41 -26.00
N ARG A 50 0.29 -5.73 -25.50
CA ARG A 50 1.27 -6.31 -24.58
C ARG A 50 1.99 -7.55 -25.13
N PHE A 51 2.24 -7.55 -26.43
CA PHE A 51 3.01 -8.58 -27.13
C PHE A 51 3.97 -7.90 -28.10
N TRP A 52 5.22 -8.35 -28.15
CA TRP A 52 6.22 -7.87 -29.10
C TRP A 52 7.22 -8.98 -29.41
N ILE A 53 7.98 -8.80 -30.49
CA ILE A 53 9.06 -9.69 -30.89
C ILE A 53 10.33 -8.84 -30.86
N ASP A 54 11.38 -9.34 -30.23
CA ASP A 54 12.67 -8.63 -30.20
C ASP A 54 13.50 -8.89 -31.47
N GLU A 55 14.66 -8.25 -31.56
CA GLU A 55 15.57 -8.35 -32.71
C GLU A 55 16.09 -9.78 -32.96
N SER A 56 16.05 -10.65 -31.94
CA SER A 56 16.45 -12.06 -32.03
C SER A 56 15.32 -12.98 -32.52
N GLY A 57 14.11 -12.46 -32.70
CA GLY A 57 12.92 -13.25 -33.01
C GLY A 57 12.21 -13.84 -31.79
N GLN A 58 12.69 -13.57 -30.57
CA GLN A 58 12.05 -14.04 -29.34
C GLN A 58 10.75 -13.28 -29.10
N LYS A 59 9.67 -14.04 -28.93
CA LYS A 59 8.35 -13.51 -28.58
C LYS A 59 8.28 -13.16 -27.10
N TRP A 60 7.73 -12.00 -26.80
CA TRP A 60 7.51 -11.48 -25.45
C TRP A 60 6.05 -11.15 -25.23
N ARG A 61 5.60 -11.30 -23.99
CA ARG A 61 4.30 -10.83 -23.52
C ARG A 61 4.44 -10.15 -22.18
N SER A 62 3.66 -9.10 -21.94
CA SER A 62 3.46 -8.57 -20.59
C SER A 62 2.04 -8.77 -20.09
N LEU A 63 1.91 -8.97 -18.78
CA LEU A 63 0.63 -8.80 -18.09
C LEU A 63 0.83 -7.78 -16.98
N GLY A 64 -0.27 -7.14 -16.61
CA GLY A 64 -0.31 -6.13 -15.55
C GLY A 64 -1.02 -6.68 -14.35
N THR A 65 -0.81 -6.00 -13.24
CA THR A 65 -1.36 -6.41 -11.95
C THR A 65 -0.88 -7.84 -11.60
N ILE A 66 0.37 -8.15 -11.93
CA ILE A 66 1.04 -9.40 -11.52
C ILE A 66 1.82 -9.13 -10.23
N CYS A 67 1.84 -10.12 -9.34
CA CYS A 67 2.89 -10.30 -8.35
C CYS A 67 3.56 -11.66 -8.51
N TRP A 68 4.76 -11.78 -7.96
CA TRP A 68 5.38 -13.08 -7.74
C TRP A 68 5.17 -13.51 -6.31
N TYR A 69 4.88 -14.78 -6.09
CA TYR A 69 5.19 -15.41 -4.82
C TYR A 69 6.58 -16.00 -4.87
N THR A 70 7.30 -15.86 -3.77
CA THR A 70 8.65 -16.37 -3.59
C THR A 70 8.76 -16.98 -2.21
N ASN A 71 9.75 -17.85 -2.04
CA ASN A 71 10.21 -18.33 -0.75
C ASN A 71 11.64 -17.84 -0.44
N LEU A 72 12.09 -16.83 -1.19
CA LEU A 72 13.40 -16.21 -1.04
C LEU A 72 13.26 -14.92 -0.25
N ASP A 73 14.11 -14.81 0.75
CA ASP A 73 14.06 -13.70 1.67
C ASP A 73 14.55 -12.41 1.01
N HIS A 74 14.00 -11.27 1.42
CA HIS A 74 14.35 -9.97 0.84
C HIS A 74 14.03 -8.81 1.79
N GLU A 75 14.79 -7.71 1.67
CA GLU A 75 14.70 -6.54 2.57
C GLU A 75 13.27 -6.02 2.77
N LYS A 76 12.47 -5.93 1.69
CA LYS A 76 11.06 -5.48 1.77
C LYS A 76 10.22 -6.26 2.79
N ARG A 77 10.51 -7.55 3.00
CA ARG A 77 9.77 -8.43 3.93
C ARG A 77 10.02 -8.06 5.39
N HIS A 78 11.15 -7.42 5.66
CA HIS A 78 11.58 -6.99 6.99
C HIS A 78 11.38 -5.49 7.19
N GLU A 79 10.71 -4.79 6.26
CA GLU A 79 10.35 -3.39 6.46
C GLU A 79 9.29 -3.31 7.57
N GLU A 80 9.62 -2.62 8.66
CA GLU A 80 8.67 -2.36 9.73
C GLU A 80 7.57 -1.41 9.26
N LEU A 81 6.32 -1.79 9.52
CA LEU A 81 5.18 -0.92 9.34
C LEU A 81 5.15 0.11 10.48
N ILE A 82 5.28 1.39 10.12
CA ILE A 82 5.24 2.48 11.10
C ILE A 82 3.80 2.67 11.58
N LEU A 83 3.56 2.42 12.87
CA LEU A 83 2.25 2.56 13.51
C LEU A 83 2.16 3.89 14.27
N TYR A 84 1.07 4.62 14.09
CA TYR A 84 0.88 5.94 14.71
C TYR A 84 -0.51 6.16 15.29
N LYS A 85 -1.46 5.25 15.06
CA LYS A 85 -2.79 5.30 15.66
C LYS A 85 -2.78 4.67 17.06
N ASN A 86 -3.76 5.07 17.86
CA ASN A 86 -4.01 4.49 19.18
C ASN A 86 -5.41 3.87 19.19
N TYR A 87 -5.54 2.72 19.82
CA TYR A 87 -6.80 2.07 20.13
C TYR A 87 -7.41 2.64 21.40
N TYR A 88 -6.63 2.74 22.48
CA TYR A 88 -7.14 3.21 23.77
C TYR A 88 -7.55 4.68 23.69
N GLY A 89 -8.80 4.96 24.01
CA GLY A 89 -9.43 6.27 23.85
C GLY A 89 -9.99 6.56 22.45
N ASN A 90 -9.91 5.62 21.49
CA ASN A 90 -10.52 5.70 20.17
C ASN A 90 -11.25 4.40 19.81
N GLU A 91 -11.79 3.69 20.81
CA GLU A 91 -12.38 2.36 20.63
C GLU A 91 -13.57 2.37 19.64
N GLU A 92 -14.23 3.52 19.46
CA GLU A 92 -15.30 3.71 18.48
C GLU A 92 -14.85 3.54 17.01
N ASP A 93 -13.57 3.79 16.71
CA ASP A 93 -13.00 3.66 15.36
C ASP A 93 -12.61 2.21 15.03
N TYR A 94 -12.61 1.32 16.04
CA TYR A 94 -12.19 -0.07 15.95
C TYR A 94 -13.32 -1.01 16.42
N PRO A 95 -14.44 -1.07 15.68
CA PRO A 95 -15.57 -1.89 16.09
C PRO A 95 -15.16 -3.37 16.16
N LYS A 96 -15.65 -4.07 17.18
CA LYS A 96 -15.42 -5.51 17.37
C LYS A 96 -16.40 -6.33 16.53
N TYR A 97 -15.94 -7.47 16.03
CA TYR A 97 -16.83 -8.46 15.42
C TYR A 97 -17.62 -9.21 16.49
N ASP A 98 -18.84 -9.61 16.17
CA ASP A 98 -19.66 -10.42 17.08
C ASP A 98 -19.27 -11.90 17.01
N ASN A 99 -18.79 -12.34 15.84
CA ASN A 99 -18.54 -13.73 15.52
C ASN A 99 -17.06 -14.12 15.46
N TYR A 100 -16.16 -13.15 15.65
CA TYR A 100 -14.72 -13.35 15.79
C TYR A 100 -14.19 -12.47 16.91
N ASP A 101 -13.24 -12.99 17.68
CA ASP A 101 -12.56 -12.24 18.74
C ASP A 101 -11.47 -11.36 18.14
N ALA A 102 -11.89 -10.34 17.39
CA ALA A 102 -11.03 -9.39 16.71
C ALA A 102 -11.71 -8.02 16.55
N VAL A 103 -10.89 -6.96 16.45
CA VAL A 103 -11.35 -5.62 16.04
C VAL A 103 -11.21 -5.44 14.53
N ASN A 104 -12.11 -4.68 13.93
CA ASN A 104 -12.00 -4.29 12.53
C ASN A 104 -11.08 -3.08 12.36
N VAL A 105 -10.13 -3.17 11.42
CA VAL A 105 -9.25 -2.08 11.01
C VAL A 105 -9.48 -1.84 9.52
N ASN A 106 -10.07 -0.69 9.18
CA ASN A 106 -10.49 -0.40 7.80
C ASN A 106 -9.33 -0.16 6.82
N LYS A 107 -8.17 0.28 7.30
CA LYS A 107 -6.99 0.60 6.48
C LYS A 107 -5.73 0.14 7.19
N VAL A 108 -4.74 -0.30 6.42
CA VAL A 108 -3.43 -0.71 6.97
C VAL A 108 -2.75 0.43 7.73
N THR A 109 -3.00 1.68 7.33
CA THR A 109 -2.49 2.88 8.01
C THR A 109 -3.17 3.14 9.36
N ASP A 110 -4.33 2.53 9.60
CA ASP A 110 -5.09 2.71 10.82
C ASP A 110 -4.75 1.66 11.88
N ILE A 111 -3.79 0.76 11.62
CA ILE A 111 -3.36 -0.24 12.61
C ILE A 111 -2.84 0.48 13.87
N PRO A 112 -3.45 0.23 15.05
CA PRO A 112 -3.04 0.84 16.31
C PRO A 112 -1.72 0.25 16.81
N LYS A 113 -0.90 1.09 17.46
CA LYS A 113 0.40 0.69 18.02
C LYS A 113 0.33 0.11 19.44
N ASP A 114 -0.81 0.30 20.10
CA ASP A 114 -1.06 0.01 21.52
C ASP A 114 -2.05 -1.14 21.73
N TYR A 115 -2.50 -1.79 20.66
CA TYR A 115 -3.38 -2.95 20.70
C TYR A 115 -2.66 -4.19 20.15
N PHE A 116 -2.61 -5.25 20.96
CA PHE A 116 -1.81 -6.45 20.69
C PHE A 116 -2.65 -7.72 20.51
N GLU A 117 -3.98 -7.60 20.61
CA GLU A 117 -4.91 -8.71 20.35
C GLU A 117 -5.24 -8.81 18.85
N ASN A 118 -6.09 -9.77 18.48
CA ASN A 118 -6.41 -10.01 17.07
C ASN A 118 -7.07 -8.79 16.40
N MET A 119 -6.62 -8.50 15.18
CA MET A 119 -7.15 -7.43 14.33
C MET A 119 -7.47 -8.00 12.95
N ALA A 120 -8.64 -7.68 12.40
CA ALA A 120 -8.93 -7.90 11.00
C ALA A 120 -8.49 -6.67 10.20
N VAL A 121 -7.60 -6.89 9.24
CA VAL A 121 -7.02 -5.85 8.38
C VAL A 121 -7.38 -6.12 6.92
N PRO A 122 -7.32 -5.12 6.02
CA PRO A 122 -7.61 -5.33 4.61
C PRO A 122 -6.61 -6.31 3.98
N ILE A 123 -7.03 -7.08 2.98
CA ILE A 123 -6.16 -8.05 2.27
C ILE A 123 -4.91 -7.40 1.67
N THR A 124 -4.94 -6.09 1.41
CA THR A 124 -3.80 -5.30 0.93
C THR A 124 -2.64 -5.23 1.95
N TYR A 125 -2.89 -5.59 3.21
CA TYR A 125 -1.88 -5.74 4.25
C TYR A 125 -0.79 -6.76 3.88
N VAL A 126 -1.11 -7.82 3.13
CA VAL A 126 -0.15 -8.89 2.79
C VAL A 126 1.09 -8.35 2.07
N ASP A 127 0.98 -7.24 1.32
CA ASP A 127 2.13 -6.60 0.66
C ASP A 127 3.08 -5.87 1.63
N LYS A 128 2.60 -5.55 2.82
CA LYS A 128 3.32 -4.85 3.90
C LYS A 128 3.58 -5.76 5.10
N HIS A 129 3.27 -7.05 4.97
CA HIS A 129 3.41 -7.97 6.09
C HIS A 129 4.89 -8.21 6.38
N ASN A 130 5.24 -7.96 7.63
CA ASN A 130 6.54 -8.29 8.19
C ASN A 130 6.33 -9.30 9.33
N PRO A 131 6.86 -10.53 9.19
CA PRO A 131 6.70 -11.59 10.19
C PRO A 131 7.39 -11.28 11.53
N ASP A 132 8.37 -10.37 11.54
CA ASP A 132 9.08 -9.98 12.77
C ASP A 132 8.22 -9.02 13.61
N GLN A 133 7.23 -8.39 12.99
CA GLN A 133 6.35 -7.40 13.62
C GLN A 133 4.94 -7.95 13.91
N PHE A 134 4.42 -8.81 13.04
CA PHE A 134 3.05 -9.32 13.13
C PHE A 134 2.96 -10.80 12.78
N GLU A 135 1.98 -11.49 13.34
CA GLU A 135 1.63 -12.87 13.00
C GLU A 135 0.29 -12.90 12.23
N ILE A 136 0.19 -13.74 11.21
CA ILE A 136 -1.08 -14.02 10.52
C ILE A 136 -1.75 -15.21 11.20
N VAL A 137 -2.82 -14.92 11.96
CA VAL A 137 -3.59 -15.94 12.69
C VAL A 137 -4.67 -16.60 11.83
N ASN A 138 -5.03 -17.84 12.17
CA ASN A 138 -6.12 -18.56 11.52
C ASN A 138 -7.47 -18.02 12.03
N ALA A 139 -8.34 -17.57 11.13
CA ALA A 139 -9.66 -17.09 11.51
C ALA A 139 -10.51 -18.15 12.25
N ASN A 140 -10.27 -19.44 12.02
CA ASN A 140 -11.02 -20.49 12.71
C ASN A 140 -10.71 -20.56 14.21
N ASP A 141 -9.50 -20.17 14.61
CA ASP A 141 -9.02 -20.32 15.98
C ASP A 141 -9.58 -19.21 16.89
N ILE A 142 -10.02 -18.10 16.28
CA ILE A 142 -10.53 -16.91 16.97
C ILE A 142 -12.05 -16.75 16.84
N ARG A 143 -12.76 -17.82 16.47
CA ARG A 143 -14.23 -17.81 16.37
C ARG A 143 -14.86 -17.75 17.76
N THR A 144 -15.82 -16.86 17.95
CA THR A 144 -16.54 -16.72 19.23
C THR A 144 -17.84 -17.52 19.27
N ASN A 145 -18.40 -17.88 18.10
CA ASN A 145 -19.66 -18.61 18.00
C ASN A 145 -19.59 -19.79 17.02
N HIS A 146 -20.48 -20.75 17.24
CA HIS A 146 -20.61 -21.93 16.39
C HIS A 146 -21.25 -21.59 15.02
N ASP A 147 -21.98 -20.48 14.94
CA ASP A 147 -22.66 -20.01 13.72
C ASP A 147 -21.69 -19.50 12.65
N ALA A 148 -20.52 -18.98 13.04
CA ALA A 148 -19.48 -18.64 12.08
C ALA A 148 -19.05 -19.90 11.31
N PRO A 149 -19.03 -19.90 9.97
CA PRO A 149 -18.64 -21.07 9.22
C PRO A 149 -17.15 -21.38 9.44
N GLN A 150 -16.82 -22.65 9.69
CA GLN A 150 -15.43 -23.09 9.67
C GLN A 150 -14.92 -23.08 8.22
N LYS A 151 -13.77 -22.45 7.99
CA LYS A 151 -13.21 -22.24 6.65
C LYS A 151 -11.96 -23.06 6.46
N SER A 152 -11.87 -23.81 5.37
CA SER A 152 -10.67 -24.63 5.08
C SER A 152 -9.37 -23.83 5.00
N HIS A 153 -9.47 -22.52 4.72
CA HIS A 153 -8.34 -21.64 4.47
C HIS A 153 -8.14 -20.59 5.57
N GLY A 154 -8.97 -20.54 6.62
CA GLY A 154 -8.71 -19.62 7.75
C GLY A 154 -8.75 -18.12 7.46
N LEU A 155 -9.36 -17.66 6.36
CA LEU A 155 -9.47 -16.23 6.00
C LEU A 155 -10.89 -15.71 6.21
N ILE A 156 -11.03 -14.54 6.84
CA ILE A 156 -12.31 -13.83 6.96
C ILE A 156 -12.62 -13.11 5.65
N LYS A 157 -13.84 -13.26 5.13
CA LYS A 157 -14.36 -12.47 4.01
C LYS A 157 -15.48 -11.60 4.55
N ASP A 158 -15.65 -10.41 3.99
CA ASP A 158 -16.59 -9.40 4.50
C ASP A 158 -18.01 -9.93 4.71
N LYS A 159 -18.48 -10.81 3.80
CA LYS A 159 -19.83 -11.42 3.90
C LYS A 159 -20.03 -12.31 5.12
N ASP A 160 -18.95 -12.81 5.69
CA ASP A 160 -18.98 -13.76 6.79
C ASP A 160 -18.71 -13.09 8.14
N ALA A 161 -18.42 -11.79 8.15
CA ALA A 161 -18.05 -11.03 9.34
C ALA A 161 -19.22 -10.11 9.74
N VAL A 162 -19.65 -10.20 11.00
CA VAL A 162 -20.80 -9.43 11.50
C VAL A 162 -20.32 -8.47 12.58
N ILE A 163 -20.70 -7.20 12.44
CA ILE A 163 -20.46 -6.13 13.41
C ILE A 163 -21.82 -5.54 13.77
N THR A 164 -22.34 -5.84 14.96
CA THR A 164 -23.70 -5.45 15.39
C THR A 164 -23.76 -4.01 15.89
N THR A 165 -22.61 -3.36 16.16
CA THR A 165 -22.55 -1.91 16.43
C THR A 165 -22.91 -1.12 15.16
N LYS A 166 -24.22 -0.91 14.98
CA LYS A 166 -24.79 0.02 14.01
C LYS A 166 -24.20 1.42 14.21
N LYS A 167 -23.20 1.78 13.41
CA LYS A 167 -23.15 3.11 12.80
C LYS A 167 -23.52 2.86 11.35
N SER A 168 -24.71 3.33 10.96
CA SER A 168 -25.16 3.28 9.58
C SER A 168 -24.05 3.86 8.69
N LEU A 169 -23.35 2.99 7.96
CA LEU A 169 -22.54 3.42 6.83
C LEU A 169 -23.49 4.22 5.94
N THR A 170 -23.20 5.50 5.78
CA THR A 170 -23.98 6.28 4.83
C THR A 170 -23.63 5.75 3.45
N THR A 171 -24.59 5.69 2.53
CA THR A 171 -24.43 5.19 1.15
C THR A 171 -23.28 5.84 0.36
N LYS A 172 -22.65 6.89 0.90
CA LYS A 172 -21.43 7.53 0.39
C LYS A 172 -20.14 6.75 0.68
N ASP A 173 -20.10 5.89 1.69
CA ASP A 173 -18.90 5.14 2.11
C ASP A 173 -18.69 3.88 1.25
N GLU A 174 -19.78 3.24 0.80
CA GLU A 174 -19.76 2.11 -0.15
C GLU A 174 -19.36 2.55 -1.57
N GLU A 175 -19.82 3.73 -2.00
CA GLU A 175 -19.41 4.30 -3.28
C GLU A 175 -17.93 4.69 -3.27
N ASN A 176 -17.41 5.25 -2.18
CA ASN A 176 -15.99 5.58 -2.08
C ASN A 176 -15.10 4.33 -2.18
N TYR A 177 -15.42 3.23 -1.50
CA TYR A 177 -14.63 1.99 -1.60
C TYR A 177 -14.62 1.40 -3.03
N ALA A 178 -15.75 1.45 -3.75
CA ALA A 178 -15.86 0.94 -5.11
C ALA A 178 -15.33 1.89 -6.20
N LEU A 179 -15.25 3.20 -5.93
CA LEU A 179 -14.74 4.23 -6.84
C LEU A 179 -13.24 4.52 -6.64
N THR A 180 -12.69 4.43 -5.42
CA THR A 180 -11.26 4.67 -5.18
C THR A 180 -10.38 3.55 -5.71
N ASP A 181 -10.84 2.29 -5.68
CA ASP A 181 -10.09 1.16 -6.27
C ASP A 181 -10.06 1.16 -7.81
N ARG A 182 -10.90 1.97 -8.46
CA ARG A 182 -10.94 2.10 -9.93
C ARG A 182 -10.22 3.34 -10.48
N GLN A 183 -9.81 4.30 -9.65
CA GLN A 183 -9.31 5.59 -10.15
C GLN A 183 -7.89 6.01 -9.76
N THR A 184 -7.15 5.26 -8.94
CA THR A 184 -5.77 5.64 -8.55
C THR A 184 -4.65 4.91 -9.29
N ASP A 185 -4.90 4.38 -10.48
CA ASP A 185 -3.86 3.66 -11.26
C ASP A 185 -3.66 4.22 -12.67
N ARG A 186 -3.76 5.55 -12.83
CA ARG A 186 -3.24 6.28 -14.00
C ARG A 186 -2.89 7.72 -13.63
N GLN A 187 -1.64 7.97 -13.24
CA GLN A 187 -0.93 9.23 -13.53
C GLN A 187 0.56 9.11 -13.20
N THR A 188 1.38 8.93 -14.25
CA THR A 188 2.75 9.48 -14.51
C THR A 188 3.82 9.39 -13.39
N ASP A 189 5.08 9.03 -13.62
CA ASP A 189 5.87 8.79 -14.83
C ASP A 189 7.29 8.31 -14.41
N ARG A 190 7.92 7.58 -15.33
CA ARG A 190 9.33 7.65 -15.79
C ARG A 190 10.49 7.86 -14.79
N GLN A 191 11.46 6.93 -14.91
CA GLN A 191 12.93 7.07 -14.84
C GLN A 191 13.46 8.50 -14.63
N THR A 192 14.42 8.71 -13.71
CA THR A 192 15.87 8.80 -14.00
C THR A 192 16.65 9.10 -12.70
N ASP A 193 17.67 8.26 -12.46
CA ASP A 193 18.95 8.40 -11.78
C ASP A 193 19.15 9.07 -10.41
N ARG A 194 19.55 8.18 -9.48
CA ARG A 194 20.55 8.39 -8.43
C ARG A 194 21.89 8.81 -9.06
N GLN A 195 22.30 10.07 -8.92
CA GLN A 195 23.70 10.50 -8.83
C GLN A 195 23.79 12.04 -8.81
N THR A 196 23.49 12.71 -7.68
CA THR A 196 24.06 14.06 -7.41
C THR A 196 24.03 14.51 -5.93
N ASP A 197 24.05 13.61 -4.94
CA ASP A 197 23.81 14.03 -3.53
C ASP A 197 25.06 14.24 -2.65
N ALA A 198 26.27 14.02 -3.13
CA ALA A 198 27.47 14.12 -2.27
C ALA A 198 28.21 15.47 -2.32
N LEU A 199 27.99 16.31 -3.34
CA LEU A 199 28.84 17.50 -3.60
C LEU A 199 28.15 18.85 -3.40
N LEU A 200 26.83 18.92 -3.23
CA LEU A 200 26.10 20.20 -3.05
C LEU A 200 25.87 20.58 -1.57
N MET A 201 26.10 19.66 -0.63
CA MET A 201 25.72 19.84 0.78
C MET A 201 26.60 20.81 1.58
N ARG A 202 27.66 21.37 0.99
CA ARG A 202 28.63 22.21 1.71
C ARG A 202 28.50 23.71 1.47
N GLU A 203 27.61 24.18 0.60
CA GLU A 203 27.60 25.59 0.17
C GLU A 203 26.31 26.40 0.45
N LEU A 204 25.30 25.83 1.12
CA LEU A 204 24.02 26.54 1.38
C LEU A 204 23.69 26.73 2.87
N LEU A 205 24.70 26.72 3.74
CA LEU A 205 24.57 27.09 5.16
C LEU A 205 24.54 28.63 5.37
N SER A 206 23.79 29.37 4.55
CA SER A 206 23.61 30.82 4.73
C SER A 206 22.15 31.19 5.02
N ASP A 207 21.83 31.24 6.32
CA ASP A 207 21.06 32.29 7.00
C ASP A 207 19.61 32.64 6.59
N ALA A 208 18.86 31.73 5.95
CA ALA A 208 17.41 31.88 5.80
C ALA A 208 16.67 30.92 6.73
N ARG A 209 16.23 31.39 7.90
CA ARG A 209 15.26 30.62 8.72
C ARG A 209 14.00 30.40 7.90
N CYS A 210 13.76 29.16 7.44
CA CYS A 210 12.53 28.80 6.75
C CYS A 210 11.33 28.98 7.71
N ASN A 211 10.19 29.50 7.22
CA ASN A 211 8.97 29.76 8.01
C ASN A 211 8.24 28.48 8.50
N GLY A 212 8.95 27.35 8.61
CA GLY A 212 8.43 26.05 9.06
C GLY A 212 7.59 25.29 8.02
N ILE A 213 7.52 25.77 6.78
CA ILE A 213 6.83 25.11 5.67
C ILE A 213 7.81 24.18 4.95
N MET A 214 7.42 22.93 4.73
CA MET A 214 8.22 21.88 4.11
C MET A 214 7.54 21.37 2.85
N GLY A 215 8.30 21.18 1.77
CA GLY A 215 7.82 20.52 0.56
C GLY A 215 8.01 19.01 0.64
N VAL A 216 6.92 18.25 0.79
CA VAL A 216 6.93 16.79 0.84
C VAL A 216 6.47 16.20 -0.50
N PRO A 217 6.89 14.96 -0.86
CA PRO A 217 6.34 14.26 -2.01
C PRO A 217 4.81 14.12 -1.92
N ILE A 218 4.13 13.94 -3.05
CA ILE A 218 2.69 13.64 -3.06
C ILE A 218 2.36 12.37 -2.26
N THR A 219 3.26 11.38 -2.27
CA THR A 219 3.15 10.14 -1.47
C THR A 219 3.10 10.37 0.04
N PHE A 220 3.41 11.59 0.52
CA PHE A 220 3.20 11.94 1.92
C PHE A 220 1.73 11.90 2.33
N LEU A 221 0.78 12.03 1.40
CA LEU A 221 -0.66 11.95 1.72
C LEU A 221 -1.04 10.62 2.39
N ASP A 222 -0.34 9.52 2.07
CA ASP A 222 -0.57 8.22 2.70
C ASP A 222 -0.21 8.21 4.20
N LYS A 223 0.63 9.15 4.62
CA LYS A 223 1.13 9.31 5.99
C LYS A 223 0.64 10.61 6.64
N TYR A 224 -0.29 11.32 5.99
CA TYR A 224 -0.76 12.62 6.46
C TYR A 224 -1.59 12.44 7.73
N ASN A 225 -1.17 13.13 8.79
CA ASN A 225 -1.93 13.27 10.00
C ASN A 225 -2.35 14.75 10.17
N PRO A 226 -3.66 15.06 10.10
CA PRO A 226 -4.15 16.43 10.26
C PRO A 226 -3.89 17.00 11.65
N ASP A 227 -3.67 16.18 12.68
CA ASP A 227 -3.33 16.66 14.03
C ASP A 227 -1.87 17.13 14.13
N GLN A 228 -1.01 16.66 13.24
CA GLN A 228 0.41 16.98 13.22
C GLN A 228 0.79 17.98 12.14
N PHE A 229 0.05 18.04 11.04
CA PHE A 229 0.42 18.82 9.87
C PHE A 229 -0.78 19.57 9.27
N ILE A 230 -0.50 20.73 8.69
CA ILE A 230 -1.42 21.54 7.88
C ILE A 230 -0.93 21.47 6.44
N ILE A 231 -1.78 21.05 5.51
CA ILE A 231 -1.50 21.16 4.08
C ILE A 231 -1.70 22.62 3.67
N VAL A 232 -0.61 23.26 3.24
CA VAL A 232 -0.58 24.66 2.78
C VAL A 232 -1.01 24.74 1.31
N GLY A 233 -0.63 23.77 0.50
CA GLY A 233 -1.00 23.74 -0.92
C GLY A 233 -0.05 22.91 -1.77
N LEU A 234 -0.17 23.02 -3.09
CA LEU A 234 0.68 22.34 -4.06
C LEU A 234 1.67 23.34 -4.67
N ASP A 235 2.93 22.92 -4.81
CA ASP A 235 4.07 23.76 -5.22
C ASP A 235 3.81 24.70 -6.42
N ARG A 236 3.04 24.25 -7.41
CA ARG A 236 2.67 25.04 -8.60
C ARG A 236 1.66 26.15 -8.35
N TYR A 237 0.77 26.00 -7.36
CA TYR A 237 -0.43 26.82 -7.20
C TYR A 237 -0.47 27.58 -5.88
N VAL A 238 0.64 27.62 -5.13
CA VAL A 238 0.70 28.44 -3.92
C VAL A 238 0.84 29.93 -4.28
N PRO A 239 0.16 30.83 -3.55
CA PRO A 239 0.17 32.28 -3.84
C PRO A 239 1.58 32.89 -3.84
N ASP A 240 2.46 32.35 -3.01
CA ASP A 240 3.84 32.82 -2.85
C ASP A 240 4.80 32.27 -3.91
N ASN A 241 4.31 31.53 -4.92
CA ASN A 241 5.13 31.09 -6.03
C ASN A 241 5.32 32.24 -7.03
N PRO A 242 6.54 32.80 -7.17
CA PRO A 242 6.81 33.91 -8.09
C PRO A 242 6.62 33.56 -9.56
N LYS A 243 6.46 32.26 -9.89
CA LYS A 243 6.11 31.76 -11.22
C LYS A 243 4.94 30.78 -11.12
N CYS A 244 3.74 31.32 -10.87
CA CYS A 244 2.50 30.55 -10.81
C CYS A 244 2.40 29.56 -11.99
N GLY A 245 2.12 28.29 -11.69
CA GLY A 245 2.09 27.19 -12.67
C GLY A 245 3.41 26.44 -12.86
N HIS A 246 4.54 26.98 -12.40
CA HIS A 246 5.85 26.31 -12.46
C HIS A 246 6.24 25.66 -11.13
N ARG A 247 7.02 24.58 -11.20
CA ARG A 247 7.47 23.84 -10.01
C ARG A 247 8.50 24.63 -9.21
N LEU A 248 8.55 24.36 -7.91
CA LEU A 248 9.61 24.91 -7.06
C LEU A 248 10.99 24.41 -7.52
N LYS A 249 12.00 25.24 -7.32
CA LYS A 249 13.38 24.95 -7.73
C LYS A 249 14.27 24.84 -6.51
N VAL A 250 15.13 23.82 -6.50
CA VAL A 250 16.22 23.68 -5.53
C VAL A 250 17.52 23.70 -6.33
N GLY A 251 18.41 24.64 -6.03
CA GLY A 251 19.66 24.83 -6.79
C GLY A 251 19.44 25.12 -8.28
N GLY A 252 18.36 25.84 -8.63
CA GLY A 252 18.02 26.18 -10.02
C GLY A 252 17.36 25.06 -10.84
N ARG A 253 17.27 23.83 -10.31
CA ARG A 253 16.59 22.69 -10.94
C ARG A 253 15.16 22.57 -10.44
N GLU A 254 14.22 22.31 -11.34
CA GLU A 254 12.83 22.01 -10.95
C GLU A 254 12.77 20.69 -10.19
N THR A 255 12.13 20.72 -9.03
CA THR A 255 11.90 19.50 -8.26
C THR A 255 10.67 18.75 -8.80
N TYR A 256 10.50 17.50 -8.39
CA TYR A 256 9.22 16.82 -8.48
C TYR A 256 8.12 17.63 -7.77
N ALA A 257 6.87 17.40 -8.17
CA ALA A 257 5.72 18.06 -7.54
C ALA A 257 5.74 17.84 -6.03
N ARG A 258 5.66 18.92 -5.27
CA ARG A 258 5.64 18.90 -3.80
C ARG A 258 4.30 19.37 -3.26
N ILE A 259 3.84 18.70 -2.22
CA ILE A 259 2.80 19.22 -1.33
C ILE A 259 3.53 20.03 -0.26
N LEU A 260 3.09 21.25 -0.02
CA LEU A 260 3.62 22.08 1.04
C LEU A 260 2.84 21.78 2.31
N ILE A 261 3.55 21.41 3.37
CA ILE A 261 2.98 21.14 4.69
C ILE A 261 3.65 22.01 5.75
N LYS A 262 2.93 22.31 6.82
CA LYS A 262 3.46 22.98 8.01
C LYS A 262 3.15 22.12 9.23
N ARG A 263 4.12 21.91 10.13
CA ARG A 263 3.87 21.19 11.39
C ARG A 263 2.98 22.06 12.28
N LYS A 264 1.94 21.47 12.87
CA LYS A 264 1.18 22.10 13.96
C LYS A 264 2.10 22.22 15.17
N VAL A 265 2.13 23.41 15.76
CA VAL A 265 2.84 23.70 17.01
C VAL A 265 1.90 23.40 18.15
#